data_AF-W4FG91-F1
#
_entry.id   AF-W4FG91-F1
#
_cell.length_a   1.000
_cell.length_b   1.000
_cell.length_c   1.000
_cell.angle_alpha   90.00
_cell.angle_beta   90.00
_cell.angle_gamma   90.00
#
_symmetry.space_group_name_H-M   'P 1'
#
loop_
_entity.id
_entity.type
_entity.pdbx_description
1 polymer ?
#
loop_
_entity_poly.entity_id
_entity_poly.type
_entity_poly.pdbx_seq_one_letter_code
_entity_poly.pdbx_strand_id
1 'polypeptide(L)'
;MDGTCRVQVQLVEDVDGHERQDVAEYRKVFCSTSLSLSERMASFSGEAMDILEFPNDVSQEQVVWMTHDESIFYANDDGGMVWTNTAHLDLPKKGRGRSIMVSDFVCPCHDRLFMLGDSEPLFITEDLHVGKAQEGYWTSEHVIKQVTQRVLPACAALHPGCAALFTFDQSTNHASYAADALRTSSMNLNPGGKQPRLRDGWYGSSQIDQAITFPEDHPDQSLRGLTKGVKSVLVERGAWDNVMLLTCGNVVSMPPFPELLRYCARHCLASHADFRSQNSILEEAAGHVCLFFPKYHCELNPIESYWGAAKRHARSNCDYSWNGLVQCVPRSLESVSLVSIRKFFHRCSHLIQAYSYGLEYNMSKCAHKQYKCHRRIPQVASGTPIRQQPIGCAISAQDLVHEYAHKRRRHQIRHSERLGLSREVQDELTRIHNHHAGNSYACTTGNTLRNECQRPEGCIVRICARKTGNVPS
;
A
#
# COMPACT_ATOMS: atom_id res chain seq x y z
N MET A 1 42.73 -28.59 21.16
CA MET A 1 41.30 -28.95 21.17
C MET A 1 40.57 -27.74 20.65
N ASP A 2 40.20 -27.84 19.38
CA ASP A 2 39.67 -26.75 18.57
C ASP A 2 38.15 -26.69 18.76
N GLY A 3 37.66 -25.62 19.37
CA GLY A 3 36.25 -25.42 19.69
C GLY A 3 35.60 -24.47 18.70
N THR A 4 35.26 -24.97 17.51
CA THR A 4 34.53 -24.18 16.50
C THR A 4 33.11 -23.90 16.98
N CYS A 5 32.85 -22.65 17.37
CA CYS A 5 31.52 -22.14 17.68
C CYS A 5 30.77 -21.91 16.36
N ARG A 6 29.81 -22.78 16.02
CA ARG A 6 28.95 -22.60 14.84
C ARG A 6 27.93 -21.49 15.12
N VAL A 7 28.14 -20.32 14.51
CA VAL A 7 27.14 -19.26 14.46
C VAL A 7 26.16 -19.57 13.33
N GLN A 8 24.94 -20.01 13.66
CA GLN A 8 23.84 -20.02 12.71
C GLN A 8 23.40 -18.56 12.48
N VAL A 9 23.83 -17.99 11.34
CA VAL A 9 23.34 -16.70 10.86
C VAL A 9 22.00 -16.95 10.17
N GLN A 10 20.90 -16.62 10.86
CA GLN A 10 19.60 -16.53 10.22
C GLN A 10 19.54 -15.16 9.53
N LEU A 11 19.72 -15.16 8.21
CA LEU A 11 19.52 -13.99 7.36
C LEU A 11 18.04 -13.59 7.45
N VAL A 12 17.75 -12.44 8.04
CA VAL A 12 16.48 -11.75 7.81
C VAL A 12 16.75 -10.75 6.70
N GLU A 13 16.50 -11.15 5.46
CA GLU A 13 16.29 -10.20 4.37
C GLU A 13 15.01 -9.42 4.70
N ASP A 14 15.10 -8.11 4.92
CA ASP A 14 13.95 -7.24 4.63
C ASP A 14 13.79 -7.30 3.11
N VAL A 15 13.06 -8.32 2.64
CA VAL A 15 12.72 -8.47 1.23
C VAL A 15 11.84 -7.29 0.88
N ASP A 16 12.43 -6.32 0.17
CA ASP A 16 11.75 -5.18 -0.41
C ASP A 16 10.59 -5.70 -1.28
N GLY A 17 9.38 -5.73 -0.70
CA GLY A 17 8.22 -6.38 -1.30
C GLY A 17 7.69 -5.69 -2.55
N HIS A 18 8.24 -4.52 -2.90
CA HIS A 18 7.84 -3.70 -4.05
C HIS A 18 7.90 -4.45 -5.37
N GLU A 19 8.92 -5.30 -5.56
CA GLU A 19 9.16 -6.01 -6.83
C GLU A 19 8.81 -7.50 -6.75
N ARG A 20 8.09 -7.93 -5.72
CA ARG A 20 7.47 -9.26 -5.71
C ARG A 20 6.54 -9.40 -6.92
N GLN A 21 6.55 -10.57 -7.56
CA GLN A 21 5.81 -10.79 -8.80
C GLN A 21 4.32 -10.45 -8.67
N ASP A 22 3.66 -10.93 -7.61
CA ASP A 22 2.24 -10.66 -7.36
C ASP A 22 1.96 -9.17 -7.12
N VAL A 23 2.86 -8.47 -6.42
CA VAL A 23 2.77 -7.03 -6.16
C VAL A 23 2.98 -6.23 -7.45
N ALA A 24 3.97 -6.60 -8.25
CA ALA A 24 4.29 -5.94 -9.52
C ALA A 24 3.20 -6.14 -10.57
N GLU A 25 2.59 -7.34 -10.64
CA GLU A 25 1.44 -7.61 -11.49
C GLU A 25 0.22 -6.78 -11.08
N TYR A 26 -0.11 -6.76 -9.78
CA TYR A 26 -1.18 -5.91 -9.27
C TYR A 26 -0.91 -4.41 -9.52
N ARG A 27 0.34 -3.96 -9.32
CA ARG A 27 0.76 -2.57 -9.58
C ARG A 27 0.49 -2.15 -11.02
N LYS A 28 0.69 -3.04 -12.00
CA LYS A 28 0.36 -2.74 -13.42
C LYS A 28 -1.14 -2.46 -13.60
N VAL A 29 -2.00 -3.29 -13.02
CA VAL A 29 -3.47 -3.13 -13.08
C VAL A 29 -3.91 -1.85 -12.35
N PHE A 30 -3.34 -1.58 -11.18
CA PHE A 30 -3.59 -0.36 -10.43
C PHE A 30 -3.20 0.88 -11.25
N CYS A 31 -2.00 0.91 -11.82
CA CYS A 31 -1.51 2.03 -12.62
C CYS A 31 -2.34 2.28 -13.88
N SER A 32 -2.74 1.23 -14.61
CA SER A 32 -3.58 1.40 -15.80
C SER A 32 -4.95 1.98 -15.44
N THR A 33 -5.56 1.47 -14.37
CA THR A 33 -6.88 1.92 -13.91
C THR A 33 -6.82 3.35 -13.39
N SER A 34 -5.82 3.67 -12.56
CA SER A 34 -5.62 5.01 -12.02
C SER A 34 -5.37 6.04 -13.13
N LEU A 35 -4.57 5.71 -14.15
CA LEU A 35 -4.34 6.61 -15.29
C LEU A 35 -5.61 6.86 -16.10
N SER A 36 -6.40 5.82 -16.38
CA SER A 36 -7.69 5.99 -17.07
C SER A 36 -8.65 6.89 -16.29
N LEU A 37 -8.71 6.75 -14.97
CA LEU A 37 -9.52 7.62 -14.12
C LEU A 37 -8.97 9.06 -14.09
N SER A 38 -7.65 9.21 -14.13
CA SER A 38 -6.99 10.53 -14.08
C SER A 38 -7.32 11.43 -15.28
N GLU A 39 -7.71 10.85 -16.41
CA GLU A 39 -8.18 11.60 -17.58
C GLU A 39 -9.46 12.39 -17.30
N ARG A 40 -10.23 11.98 -16.29
CA ARG A 40 -11.47 12.61 -15.82
C ARG A 40 -11.28 13.43 -14.54
N MET A 41 -10.06 13.55 -14.03
CA MET A 41 -9.76 14.33 -12.83
C MET A 41 -9.31 15.74 -13.20
N ALA A 42 -9.73 16.72 -12.41
CA ALA A 42 -9.10 18.03 -12.46
C ALA A 42 -7.65 17.94 -11.95
N SER A 43 -6.77 18.71 -12.59
CA SER A 43 -5.37 18.83 -12.17
C SER A 43 -5.05 20.26 -11.77
N PHE A 44 -4.01 20.41 -10.95
CA PHE A 44 -3.58 21.69 -10.40
C PHE A 44 -2.14 21.97 -10.82
N SER A 45 -1.88 23.17 -11.32
CA SER A 45 -0.56 23.58 -11.79
C SER A 45 -0.18 24.99 -11.33
N GLY A 46 1.01 25.47 -11.75
CA GLY A 46 1.60 26.71 -11.25
C GLY A 46 2.44 26.52 -9.99
N GLU A 47 3.24 27.53 -9.63
CA GLU A 47 4.12 27.48 -8.46
C GLU A 47 3.33 27.34 -7.13
N ALA A 48 2.17 28.00 -7.09
CA ALA A 48 1.22 27.98 -5.98
C ALA A 48 0.19 26.84 -6.07
N MET A 49 0.22 26.01 -7.12
CA MET A 49 -0.78 24.95 -7.38
C MET A 49 -2.22 25.46 -7.40
N ASP A 50 -2.45 26.65 -7.94
CA ASP A 50 -3.73 27.37 -7.98
C ASP A 50 -4.37 27.40 -9.37
N ILE A 51 -3.63 27.02 -10.42
CA ILE A 51 -4.17 26.92 -11.78
C ILE A 51 -4.94 25.61 -11.89
N LEU A 52 -6.27 25.72 -11.97
CA LEU A 52 -7.17 24.59 -12.16
C LEU A 52 -7.29 24.23 -13.64
N GLU A 53 -7.00 22.98 -13.97
CA GLU A 53 -7.07 22.43 -15.33
C GLU A 53 -8.10 21.29 -15.35
N PHE A 54 -9.21 21.51 -16.04
CA PHE A 54 -10.27 20.51 -16.18
C PHE A 54 -9.94 19.50 -17.29
N PRO A 55 -10.50 18.27 -17.22
CA PRO A 55 -10.52 17.33 -18.32
C PRO A 55 -11.03 17.97 -19.62
N ASN A 56 -10.42 17.59 -20.76
CA ASN A 56 -10.84 18.09 -22.07
C ASN A 56 -12.22 17.55 -22.49
N ASP A 57 -12.60 16.38 -22.00
CA ASP A 57 -13.87 15.74 -22.32
C ASP A 57 -14.88 15.94 -21.18
N VAL A 58 -15.77 16.91 -21.35
CA VAL A 58 -16.85 17.24 -20.42
C VAL A 58 -18.07 16.32 -20.56
N SER A 59 -18.07 15.39 -21.52
CA SER A 59 -19.17 14.43 -21.69
C SER A 59 -19.14 13.29 -20.66
N GLN A 60 -17.98 13.07 -20.04
CA GLN A 60 -17.82 12.08 -18.99
C GLN A 60 -17.93 12.72 -17.60
N GLU A 61 -18.52 11.96 -16.67
CA GLU A 61 -18.60 12.34 -15.27
C GLU A 61 -17.19 12.60 -14.70
N GLN A 62 -17.01 13.76 -14.07
CA GLN A 62 -15.74 14.11 -13.43
C GLN A 62 -15.44 13.20 -12.25
N VAL A 63 -14.17 12.87 -12.08
CA VAL A 63 -13.69 12.04 -10.97
C VAL A 63 -12.97 12.90 -9.95
N VAL A 64 -13.31 12.74 -8.67
CA VAL A 64 -12.63 13.40 -7.55
C VAL A 64 -11.83 12.37 -6.76
N TRP A 65 -10.51 12.49 -6.79
CA TRP A 65 -9.63 11.60 -6.03
C TRP A 65 -9.56 12.01 -4.57
N MET A 66 -10.06 11.12 -3.71
CA MET A 66 -10.01 11.20 -2.25
C MET A 66 -9.20 10.01 -1.71
N THR A 67 -8.20 10.29 -0.89
CA THR A 67 -7.39 9.24 -0.27
C THR A 67 -7.63 9.18 1.22
N HIS A 68 -7.53 7.97 1.77
CA HIS A 68 -7.75 7.67 3.18
C HIS A 68 -6.58 6.89 3.78
N ASP A 69 -6.32 7.15 5.06
CA ASP A 69 -5.44 6.36 5.92
C ASP A 69 -5.64 6.77 7.38
N GLU A 70 -5.13 5.95 8.31
CA GLU A 70 -5.10 6.27 9.74
C GLU A 70 -3.67 6.48 10.26
N SER A 71 -3.49 7.44 11.16
CA SER A 71 -2.18 7.75 11.73
C SER A 71 -2.20 7.95 13.23
N ILE A 72 -1.17 7.43 13.89
CA ILE A 72 -1.00 7.58 15.34
C ILE A 72 -0.05 8.75 15.67
N PHE A 73 -0.51 9.63 16.56
CA PHE A 73 0.25 10.68 17.21
C PHE A 73 0.52 10.30 18.67
N TYR A 74 1.69 10.68 19.18
CA TYR A 74 2.19 10.24 20.49
C TYR A 74 2.56 11.45 21.35
N ALA A 75 2.24 11.40 22.65
CA ALA A 75 2.43 12.52 23.56
C ALA A 75 3.90 12.86 23.81
N ASN A 76 4.80 11.89 23.61
CA ASN A 76 6.24 12.08 23.80
C ASN A 76 7.01 11.97 22.47
N ASP A 77 6.37 12.17 21.31
CA ASP A 77 7.08 12.22 20.02
C ASP A 77 7.60 13.65 19.77
N ASP A 78 8.83 13.90 20.20
CA ASP A 78 9.59 15.14 20.01
C ASP A 78 10.51 15.10 18.77
N GLY A 79 10.48 14.00 18.02
CA GLY A 79 11.40 13.77 16.90
C GLY A 79 12.79 13.26 17.30
N GLY A 80 13.05 12.99 18.60
CA GLY A 80 14.24 12.30 19.07
C GLY A 80 15.53 13.13 19.10
N MET A 81 15.44 14.46 19.11
CA MET A 81 16.58 15.37 19.23
C MET A 81 16.37 16.32 20.42
N VAL A 82 17.07 16.07 21.52
CA VAL A 82 17.05 16.91 22.72
C VAL A 82 18.42 17.56 22.92
N TRP A 83 18.43 18.88 23.16
CA TRP A 83 19.62 19.59 23.63
C TRP A 83 19.68 19.49 25.15
N THR A 84 20.68 18.82 25.70
CA THR A 84 20.84 18.67 27.16
C THR A 84 22.05 19.45 27.66
N ASN A 85 21.94 20.11 28.81
CA ASN A 85 23.10 20.67 29.50
C ASN A 85 23.82 19.55 30.29
N THR A 86 25.15 19.50 30.25
CA THR A 86 25.96 18.53 31.03
C THR A 86 25.70 18.60 32.54
N ALA A 87 25.23 19.74 33.05
CA ALA A 87 24.85 19.93 34.47
C ALA A 87 23.41 19.49 34.79
N HIS A 88 22.50 19.48 33.81
CA HIS A 88 21.10 19.11 33.96
C HIS A 88 20.67 18.27 32.75
N LEU A 89 20.76 16.96 32.90
CA LEU A 89 20.31 16.01 31.89
C LEU A 89 18.79 16.05 31.81
N ASP A 90 18.25 16.81 30.87
CA ASP A 90 16.84 16.71 30.48
C ASP A 90 16.64 15.38 29.75
N LEU A 91 16.40 14.32 30.52
CA LEU A 91 16.12 13.00 29.98
C LEU A 91 14.69 12.98 29.45
N PRO A 92 14.47 12.64 28.16
CA PRO A 92 13.13 12.50 27.63
C PRO A 92 12.37 11.41 28.40
N LYS A 93 11.05 11.61 28.55
CA LYS A 93 10.20 10.62 29.21
C LYS A 93 10.33 9.27 28.50
N LYS A 94 10.46 8.19 29.30
CA LYS A 94 10.61 6.84 28.76
C LYS A 94 9.34 6.42 27.98
N GLY A 95 9.54 5.97 26.74
CA GLY A 95 8.46 5.49 25.86
C GLY A 95 7.69 6.61 25.17
N ARG A 96 6.84 6.23 24.22
CA ARG A 96 6.13 7.19 23.35
C ARG A 96 4.96 7.93 24.04
N GLY A 97 4.65 7.58 25.28
CA GLY A 97 3.52 8.14 26.01
C GLY A 97 2.16 7.66 25.48
N ARG A 98 1.08 8.32 25.90
CA ARG A 98 -0.27 8.09 25.38
C ARG A 98 -0.36 8.50 23.91
N SER A 99 -1.34 7.98 23.19
CA SER A 99 -1.48 8.22 21.76
C SER A 99 -2.92 8.47 21.34
N ILE A 100 -3.06 9.26 20.27
CA ILE A 100 -4.31 9.51 19.55
C ILE A 100 -4.13 8.92 18.16
N MET A 101 -5.02 8.02 17.78
CA MET A 101 -5.15 7.59 16.38
C MET A 101 -6.12 8.52 15.69
N VAL A 102 -5.76 8.98 14.50
CA VAL A 102 -6.56 9.91 13.70
C VAL A 102 -6.84 9.24 12.36
N SER A 103 -8.09 9.33 11.92
CA SER A 103 -8.59 8.79 10.66
C SER A 103 -9.16 9.93 9.83
N ASP A 104 -8.61 10.17 8.62
CA ASP A 104 -8.99 11.34 7.82
C ASP A 104 -8.99 11.06 6.31
N PHE A 105 -9.69 11.91 5.55
CA PHE A 105 -9.77 11.84 4.10
C PHE A 105 -9.27 13.14 3.51
N VAL A 106 -8.40 13.06 2.50
CA VAL A 106 -7.80 14.24 1.88
C VAL A 106 -8.06 14.21 0.37
N CYS A 107 -8.34 15.38 -0.23
CA CYS A 107 -8.44 15.61 -1.67
C CYS A 107 -7.63 16.85 -2.08
N PRO A 108 -7.24 16.97 -3.36
CA PRO A 108 -6.52 18.15 -3.86
C PRO A 108 -7.44 19.37 -4.08
N CYS A 109 -8.75 19.18 -4.06
CA CYS A 109 -9.76 20.20 -4.25
C CYS A 109 -9.81 21.22 -3.11
N HIS A 110 -10.04 20.74 -1.90
CA HIS A 110 -10.40 21.52 -0.72
C HIS A 110 -9.81 20.92 0.57
N ASP A 111 -8.65 20.28 0.46
CA ASP A 111 -7.89 19.67 1.56
C ASP A 111 -8.58 18.46 2.23
N ARG A 112 -8.91 18.54 3.51
CA ARG A 112 -9.53 17.45 4.27
C ARG A 112 -11.02 17.50 4.03
N LEU A 113 -11.65 16.34 3.98
CA LEU A 113 -13.08 16.28 3.74
C LEU A 113 -13.86 16.81 4.96
N PHE A 114 -14.93 17.56 4.68
CA PHE A 114 -15.79 18.15 5.70
C PHE A 114 -17.25 18.11 5.26
N MET A 115 -18.15 18.18 6.23
CA MET A 115 -19.56 18.48 6.00
C MET A 115 -19.78 19.98 6.09
N LEU A 116 -20.70 20.49 5.26
CA LEU A 116 -21.15 21.87 5.33
C LEU A 116 -21.94 22.06 6.63
N GLY A 117 -21.37 22.78 7.60
CA GLY A 117 -22.06 23.18 8.82
C GLY A 117 -22.76 24.53 8.67
N ASP A 118 -23.61 24.88 9.65
CA ASP A 118 -24.39 26.13 9.64
C ASP A 118 -23.53 27.40 9.73
N SER A 119 -22.29 27.28 10.23
CA SER A 119 -21.38 28.43 10.40
C SER A 119 -19.96 28.13 9.97
N GLU A 120 -19.46 26.92 10.22
CA GLU A 120 -18.10 26.51 9.85
C GLU A 120 -18.08 25.08 9.30
N PRO A 121 -17.10 24.72 8.45
CA PRO A 121 -16.86 23.36 8.01
C PRO A 121 -16.67 22.39 9.18
N LEU A 122 -17.46 21.32 9.22
CA LEU A 122 -17.27 20.23 10.18
C LEU A 122 -16.45 19.13 9.53
N PHE A 123 -15.15 19.07 9.82
CA PHE A 123 -14.28 18.03 9.30
C PHE A 123 -14.78 16.64 9.72
N ILE A 124 -14.72 15.69 8.78
CA ILE A 124 -15.14 14.31 9.00
C ILE A 124 -14.05 13.46 9.68
N THR A 125 -12.95 14.10 10.09
CA THR A 125 -11.88 13.49 10.88
C THR A 125 -12.47 12.78 12.09
N GLU A 126 -12.04 11.55 12.32
CA GLU A 126 -12.34 10.80 13.53
C GLU A 126 -11.04 10.60 14.30
N ASP A 127 -11.09 10.70 15.61
CA ASP A 127 -9.97 10.38 16.48
C ASP A 127 -10.37 9.36 17.55
N LEU A 128 -9.41 8.53 17.92
CA LEU A 128 -9.55 7.46 18.91
C LEU A 128 -8.39 7.53 19.89
N HIS A 129 -8.71 7.66 21.17
CA HIS A 129 -7.74 7.58 22.25
C HIS A 129 -7.34 6.11 22.47
N VAL A 130 -6.23 5.71 21.85
CA VAL A 130 -5.80 4.30 21.78
C VAL A 130 -5.40 3.76 23.15
N GLY A 131 -5.87 2.54 23.47
CA GLY A 131 -5.38 1.76 24.60
C GLY A 131 -6.47 0.90 25.25
N LYS A 132 -6.08 -0.26 25.79
CA LYS A 132 -7.01 -1.21 26.46
C LYS A 132 -7.77 -0.60 27.65
N ALA A 133 -7.17 0.40 28.31
CA ALA A 133 -7.78 1.16 29.39
C ALA A 133 -8.38 2.50 28.92
N GLN A 134 -8.64 2.64 27.61
CA GLN A 134 -9.18 3.84 26.95
C GLN A 134 -10.31 3.37 26.01
N GLU A 135 -10.29 3.78 24.74
CA GLU A 135 -11.36 3.50 23.78
C GLU A 135 -11.09 2.25 22.92
N GLY A 136 -10.00 1.53 23.19
CA GLY A 136 -9.66 0.29 22.51
C GLY A 136 -8.79 0.50 21.27
N TYR A 137 -9.15 -0.19 20.19
CA TYR A 137 -8.41 -0.23 18.92
C TYR A 137 -9.35 0.12 17.77
N TRP A 138 -8.79 0.74 16.73
CA TRP A 138 -9.52 1.01 15.50
C TRP A 138 -9.80 -0.29 14.74
N THR A 139 -11.05 -0.45 14.31
CA THR A 139 -11.55 -1.67 13.64
C THR A 139 -12.21 -1.31 12.32
N SER A 140 -12.47 -2.31 11.48
CA SER A 140 -13.20 -2.09 10.24
C SER A 140 -14.58 -1.43 10.45
N GLU A 141 -15.26 -1.72 11.57
CA GLU A 141 -16.55 -1.07 11.89
C GLU A 141 -16.42 0.46 12.01
N HIS A 142 -15.28 0.96 12.50
CA HIS A 142 -15.04 2.40 12.64
C HIS A 142 -14.91 3.06 11.26
N VAL A 143 -14.06 2.54 10.38
CA VAL A 143 -13.91 3.09 9.02
C VAL A 143 -15.19 2.95 8.19
N ILE A 144 -15.92 1.84 8.31
CA ILE A 144 -17.24 1.66 7.67
C ILE A 144 -18.21 2.75 8.12
N LYS A 145 -18.28 2.98 9.44
CA LYS A 145 -19.16 3.99 10.02
C LYS A 145 -18.77 5.40 9.55
N GLN A 146 -17.48 5.73 9.59
CA GLN A 146 -16.99 7.02 9.10
C GLN A 146 -17.33 7.22 7.62
N VAL A 147 -17.11 6.20 6.77
CA VAL A 147 -17.39 6.27 5.34
C VAL A 147 -18.88 6.45 5.08
N THR A 148 -19.70 5.54 5.59
CA THR A 148 -21.15 5.51 5.33
C THR A 148 -21.89 6.71 5.91
N GLN A 149 -21.51 7.18 7.11
CA GLN A 149 -22.25 8.20 7.83
C GLN A 149 -21.73 9.62 7.61
N ARG A 150 -20.45 9.79 7.24
CA ARG A 150 -19.83 11.12 7.10
C ARG A 150 -19.21 11.35 5.72
N VAL A 151 -18.39 10.43 5.22
CA VAL A 151 -17.67 10.62 3.94
C VAL A 151 -18.66 10.70 2.77
N LEU A 152 -19.58 9.74 2.65
CA LEU A 152 -20.52 9.70 1.52
C LEU A 152 -21.45 10.92 1.50
N PRO A 153 -22.08 11.34 2.62
CA PRO A 153 -22.85 12.58 2.65
C PRO A 153 -22.01 13.82 2.32
N ALA A 154 -20.80 13.94 2.88
CA ALA A 154 -19.90 15.05 2.58
C ALA A 154 -19.51 15.10 1.10
N CYS A 155 -19.22 13.95 0.50
CA CYS A 155 -18.90 13.85 -0.91
C CYS A 155 -20.07 14.26 -1.81
N ALA A 156 -21.28 13.78 -1.51
CA ALA A 156 -22.49 14.14 -2.26
C ALA A 156 -22.78 15.65 -2.20
N ALA A 157 -22.51 16.29 -1.06
CA ALA A 157 -22.69 17.73 -0.88
C ALA A 157 -21.60 18.57 -1.56
N LEU A 158 -20.33 18.17 -1.45
CA LEU A 158 -19.19 18.93 -1.96
C LEU A 158 -18.93 18.73 -3.46
N HIS A 159 -19.36 17.59 -4.02
CA HIS A 159 -19.11 17.22 -5.41
C HIS A 159 -20.37 16.68 -6.10
N PRO A 160 -21.42 17.51 -6.23
CA PRO A 160 -22.65 17.08 -6.91
C PRO A 160 -22.35 16.70 -8.36
N GLY A 161 -22.82 15.52 -8.78
CA GLY A 161 -22.65 15.02 -10.16
C GLY A 161 -21.22 14.57 -10.52
N CYS A 162 -20.37 14.33 -9.52
CA CYS A 162 -19.05 13.74 -9.73
C CYS A 162 -18.98 12.32 -9.14
N ALA A 163 -18.16 11.47 -9.73
CA ALA A 163 -17.79 10.20 -9.15
C ALA A 163 -16.62 10.40 -8.18
N ALA A 164 -16.76 9.96 -6.92
CA ALA A 164 -15.60 9.84 -6.05
C ALA A 164 -14.72 8.67 -6.48
N LEU A 165 -13.42 8.87 -6.44
CA LEU A 165 -12.43 7.80 -6.37
C LEU A 165 -11.88 7.76 -4.95
N PHE A 166 -12.28 6.76 -4.17
CA PHE A 166 -11.69 6.48 -2.87
C PHE A 166 -10.49 5.56 -3.03
N THR A 167 -9.35 5.95 -2.45
CA THR A 167 -8.17 5.09 -2.39
C THR A 167 -7.79 4.71 -0.96
N PHE A 168 -7.62 3.41 -0.75
CA PHE A 168 -7.29 2.79 0.55
C PHE A 168 -5.99 2.00 0.47
N ASP A 169 -5.32 1.82 1.60
CA ASP A 169 -4.26 0.83 1.72
C ASP A 169 -4.84 -0.60 1.79
N GLN A 170 -3.97 -1.61 1.71
CA GLN A 170 -4.37 -3.03 1.76
C GLN A 170 -4.48 -3.57 3.19
N SER A 171 -4.78 -2.71 4.17
CA SER A 171 -4.99 -3.15 5.55
C SER A 171 -6.19 -4.08 5.64
N THR A 172 -6.18 -4.96 6.65
CA THR A 172 -7.31 -5.85 6.91
C THR A 172 -8.58 -5.10 7.29
N ASN A 173 -8.47 -3.87 7.79
CA ASN A 173 -9.64 -3.05 8.13
C ASN A 173 -10.34 -2.52 6.88
N HIS A 174 -9.58 -2.13 5.84
CA HIS A 174 -10.15 -1.64 4.58
C HIS A 174 -10.63 -2.77 3.68
N ALA A 175 -9.94 -3.91 3.68
CA ALA A 175 -10.33 -5.10 2.91
C ALA A 175 -11.44 -5.93 3.60
N SER A 176 -12.11 -5.37 4.61
CA SER A 176 -13.23 -6.04 5.28
C SER A 176 -14.44 -6.15 4.37
N TYR A 177 -15.08 -7.31 4.42
CA TYR A 177 -16.31 -7.58 3.70
C TYR A 177 -17.50 -7.37 4.63
N ALA A 178 -18.69 -7.20 4.05
CA ALA A 178 -19.92 -7.23 4.82
C ALA A 178 -20.04 -8.55 5.61
N ALA A 179 -20.71 -8.50 6.76
CA ALA A 179 -20.84 -9.66 7.66
C ALA A 179 -21.52 -10.87 7.01
N ASP A 180 -22.36 -10.61 6.01
CA ASP A 180 -23.12 -11.58 5.23
C ASP A 180 -22.47 -11.91 3.86
N ALA A 181 -21.31 -11.35 3.51
CA ALA A 181 -20.68 -11.57 2.20
C ALA A 181 -20.30 -13.04 1.94
N LEU A 182 -20.43 -13.48 0.69
CA LEU A 182 -20.14 -14.86 0.26
C LEU A 182 -18.64 -15.19 0.35
N ARG A 183 -18.18 -15.57 1.55
CA ARG A 183 -16.78 -15.87 1.83
C ARG A 183 -16.57 -17.31 2.26
N THR A 184 -15.91 -18.09 1.41
CA THR A 184 -15.62 -19.51 1.67
C THR A 184 -14.76 -19.74 2.92
N SER A 185 -13.90 -18.78 3.28
CA SER A 185 -13.10 -18.82 4.50
C SER A 185 -13.95 -18.85 5.77
N SER A 186 -15.15 -18.27 5.72
CA SER A 186 -16.09 -18.16 6.84
C SER A 186 -17.09 -19.32 6.89
N MET A 187 -17.11 -20.19 5.88
CA MET A 187 -18.05 -21.30 5.78
C MET A 187 -17.47 -22.60 6.35
N ASN A 188 -18.34 -23.38 6.97
CA ASN A 188 -18.07 -24.76 7.38
C ASN A 188 -18.23 -25.72 6.19
N LEU A 189 -17.66 -26.92 6.29
CA LEU A 189 -17.87 -27.95 5.26
C LEU A 189 -19.34 -28.41 5.24
N ASN A 190 -19.87 -28.68 6.43
CA ASN A 190 -21.23 -29.16 6.66
C ASN A 190 -22.14 -28.02 7.16
N PRO A 191 -23.46 -28.16 7.05
CA PRO A 191 -24.41 -27.18 7.56
C PRO A 191 -24.28 -26.90 9.07
N GLY A 192 -24.68 -25.69 9.48
CA GLY A 192 -24.73 -25.29 10.89
C GLY A 192 -23.35 -25.08 11.55
N GLY A 193 -23.28 -25.23 12.88
CA GLY A 193 -22.09 -24.90 13.67
C GLY A 193 -21.82 -23.40 13.77
N LYS A 194 -20.63 -23.01 14.25
CA LYS A 194 -20.22 -21.61 14.33
C LYS A 194 -19.80 -21.10 12.95
N GLN A 195 -20.75 -20.62 12.16
CA GLN A 195 -20.53 -19.89 10.90
C GLN A 195 -21.55 -18.75 10.76
N PRO A 196 -21.20 -17.64 10.09
CA PRO A 196 -22.13 -16.53 9.85
C PRO A 196 -23.28 -16.95 8.93
N ARG A 197 -24.40 -16.24 9.02
CA ARG A 197 -25.44 -16.27 7.98
C ARG A 197 -24.98 -15.39 6.83
N LEU A 198 -24.79 -16.00 5.67
CA LEU A 198 -24.39 -15.30 4.46
C LEU A 198 -25.62 -14.96 3.61
N ARG A 199 -25.50 -13.93 2.77
CA ARG A 199 -26.49 -13.59 1.74
C ARG A 199 -26.61 -14.71 0.72
N ASP A 200 -27.71 -14.69 -0.02
CA ASP A 200 -27.92 -15.65 -1.09
C ASP A 200 -26.96 -15.40 -2.26
N GLY A 201 -26.61 -16.48 -2.95
CA GLY A 201 -25.70 -16.46 -4.09
C GLY A 201 -26.41 -16.79 -5.39
N TRP A 202 -25.63 -16.96 -6.44
CA TRP A 202 -26.14 -17.36 -7.76
C TRP A 202 -25.09 -18.16 -8.52
N TYR A 203 -25.52 -18.96 -9.49
CA TYR A 203 -24.58 -19.78 -10.27
C TYR A 203 -25.08 -20.05 -11.69
N GLY A 204 -24.13 -20.50 -12.53
CA GLY A 204 -24.38 -20.76 -13.94
C GLY A 204 -24.46 -19.47 -14.78
N SER A 205 -24.47 -19.63 -16.10
CA SER A 205 -24.56 -18.52 -17.07
C SER A 205 -25.90 -17.78 -16.99
N SER A 206 -26.94 -18.45 -16.52
CA SER A 206 -28.29 -17.89 -16.37
C SER A 206 -28.52 -17.21 -15.01
N GLN A 207 -27.49 -17.08 -14.16
CA GLN A 207 -27.58 -16.54 -12.79
C GLN A 207 -28.76 -17.14 -12.00
N ILE A 208 -28.73 -18.47 -11.85
CA ILE A 208 -29.74 -19.18 -11.07
C ILE A 208 -29.53 -18.84 -9.60
N ASP A 209 -30.56 -18.27 -8.96
CA ASP A 209 -30.54 -17.94 -7.53
C ASP A 209 -30.30 -19.18 -6.68
N GLN A 210 -29.47 -19.04 -5.66
CA GLN A 210 -29.13 -20.09 -4.73
C GLN A 210 -29.21 -19.58 -3.30
N ALA A 211 -30.25 -20.03 -2.60
CA ALA A 211 -30.36 -19.80 -1.16
C ALA A 211 -29.17 -20.42 -0.41
N ILE A 212 -28.50 -19.65 0.44
CA ILE A 212 -27.39 -20.14 1.29
C ILE A 212 -27.89 -20.64 2.64
N THR A 213 -29.15 -20.37 2.98
CA THR A 213 -29.82 -20.96 4.15
C THR A 213 -30.85 -21.99 3.69
N PHE A 214 -30.97 -23.11 4.39
CA PHE A 214 -32.05 -24.06 4.13
C PHE A 214 -33.40 -23.46 4.51
N PRO A 215 -34.47 -23.70 3.72
CA PRO A 215 -35.77 -23.15 4.02
C PRO A 215 -36.37 -23.80 5.27
N GLU A 216 -37.30 -23.09 5.92
CA GLU A 216 -37.95 -23.56 7.16
C GLU A 216 -38.83 -24.80 6.94
N ASP A 217 -39.24 -25.08 5.71
CA ASP A 217 -40.05 -26.24 5.33
C ASP A 217 -39.20 -27.42 4.80
N HIS A 218 -37.88 -27.37 4.97
CA HIS A 218 -36.97 -28.42 4.47
C HIS A 218 -37.39 -29.84 4.94
N PRO A 219 -37.36 -30.86 4.06
CA PRO A 219 -37.81 -32.22 4.41
C PRO A 219 -37.06 -32.82 5.61
N ASP A 220 -35.76 -32.60 5.66
CA ASP A 220 -34.95 -32.91 6.84
C ASP A 220 -35.10 -31.82 7.89
N GLN A 221 -35.76 -32.16 9.01
CA GLN A 221 -36.02 -31.25 10.13
C GLN A 221 -34.74 -30.72 10.78
N SER A 222 -33.64 -31.47 10.72
CA SER A 222 -32.38 -31.07 11.33
C SER A 222 -31.65 -29.96 10.55
N LEU A 223 -32.04 -29.72 9.30
CA LEU A 223 -31.41 -28.74 8.42
C LEU A 223 -32.17 -27.41 8.34
N ARG A 224 -33.43 -27.36 8.76
CA ARG A 224 -34.29 -26.17 8.65
C ARG A 224 -33.64 -24.93 9.27
N GLY A 225 -33.59 -23.84 8.52
CA GLY A 225 -33.03 -22.55 8.96
C GLY A 225 -31.50 -22.56 9.20
N LEU A 226 -30.80 -23.67 8.94
CA LEU A 226 -29.35 -23.73 9.04
C LEU A 226 -28.69 -23.14 7.79
N THR A 227 -27.58 -22.43 8.00
CA THR A 227 -26.69 -22.03 6.90
C THR A 227 -26.08 -23.29 6.26
N LYS A 228 -26.12 -23.36 4.93
CA LYS A 228 -25.49 -24.41 4.13
C LYS A 228 -23.97 -24.37 4.29
N GLY A 229 -23.36 -25.55 4.37
CA GLY A 229 -21.92 -25.68 4.28
C GLY A 229 -21.42 -25.66 2.83
N VAL A 230 -20.11 -25.50 2.65
CA VAL A 230 -19.43 -25.51 1.34
C VAL A 230 -19.82 -26.73 0.51
N LYS A 231 -19.96 -27.91 1.13
CA LYS A 231 -20.32 -29.14 0.43
C LYS A 231 -21.71 -29.05 -0.21
N SER A 232 -22.72 -28.63 0.54
CA SER A 232 -24.10 -28.52 0.03
C SER A 232 -24.18 -27.55 -1.16
N VAL A 233 -23.52 -26.40 -1.02
CA VAL A 233 -23.46 -25.39 -2.09
C VAL A 233 -22.80 -25.93 -3.35
N LEU A 234 -21.68 -26.66 -3.23
CA LEU A 234 -20.99 -27.27 -4.37
C LEU A 234 -21.75 -28.44 -5.00
N VAL A 235 -22.48 -29.23 -4.20
CA VAL A 235 -23.34 -30.32 -4.71
C VAL A 235 -24.45 -29.75 -5.60
N GLU A 236 -25.14 -28.71 -5.11
CA GLU A 236 -26.18 -28.00 -5.88
C GLU A 236 -25.62 -27.41 -7.19
N ARG A 237 -24.37 -26.95 -7.18
CA ARG A 237 -23.67 -26.42 -8.36
C ARG A 237 -23.05 -27.49 -9.28
N GLY A 238 -23.16 -28.78 -8.93
CA GLY A 238 -22.55 -29.88 -9.69
C GLY A 238 -21.01 -29.87 -9.68
N ALA A 239 -20.39 -29.24 -8.69
CA ALA A 239 -18.94 -29.03 -8.62
C ALA A 239 -18.25 -29.84 -7.50
N TRP A 240 -19.03 -30.51 -6.64
CA TRP A 240 -18.51 -31.33 -5.54
C TRP A 240 -17.86 -32.63 -6.02
N ASP A 241 -16.73 -32.99 -5.39
CA ASP A 241 -16.07 -34.29 -5.53
C ASP A 241 -15.79 -34.86 -4.12
N ASN A 242 -16.05 -36.15 -3.93
CA ASN A 242 -15.96 -36.83 -2.64
C ASN A 242 -14.53 -36.92 -2.08
N VAL A 243 -13.50 -36.72 -2.91
CA VAL A 243 -12.11 -36.66 -2.44
C VAL A 243 -11.67 -35.28 -1.97
N MET A 244 -12.52 -34.25 -2.13
CA MET A 244 -12.15 -32.88 -1.74
C MET A 244 -12.13 -32.70 -0.22
N LEU A 245 -10.98 -32.25 0.28
CA LEU A 245 -10.86 -31.67 1.62
C LEU A 245 -11.49 -30.27 1.66
N LEU A 246 -11.88 -29.79 2.83
CA LEU A 246 -12.36 -28.41 3.00
C LEU A 246 -11.26 -27.39 2.63
N THR A 247 -10.06 -27.58 3.19
CA THR A 247 -8.88 -26.71 2.99
C THR A 247 -7.65 -27.57 2.75
N CYS A 248 -6.84 -27.24 1.74
CA CYS A 248 -5.59 -27.96 1.43
C CYS A 248 -4.30 -27.25 1.91
N GLY A 249 -4.38 -25.99 2.37
CA GLY A 249 -3.23 -25.21 2.82
C GLY A 249 -2.38 -24.59 1.70
N ASN A 250 -2.65 -24.91 0.44
CA ASN A 250 -1.94 -24.33 -0.70
C ASN A 250 -2.29 -22.85 -0.89
N VAL A 251 -1.29 -22.02 -1.17
CA VAL A 251 -1.47 -20.64 -1.65
C VAL A 251 -1.45 -20.67 -3.18
N VAL A 252 -2.59 -20.39 -3.80
CA VAL A 252 -2.76 -20.45 -5.26
C VAL A 252 -3.35 -19.15 -5.78
N SER A 253 -2.86 -18.69 -6.92
CA SER A 253 -3.47 -17.57 -7.64
C SER A 253 -4.81 -18.02 -8.25
N MET A 254 -5.82 -17.16 -8.18
CA MET A 254 -7.11 -17.42 -8.78
C MET A 254 -6.97 -17.45 -10.32
N PRO A 255 -7.44 -18.50 -11.01
CA PRO A 255 -7.36 -18.59 -12.45
C PRO A 255 -8.38 -17.66 -13.10
N PRO A 256 -8.23 -17.31 -14.39
CA PRO A 256 -9.24 -16.50 -15.08
C PRO A 256 -10.61 -17.20 -15.06
N PHE A 257 -11.67 -16.40 -14.94
CA PHE A 257 -13.04 -16.92 -15.10
C PHE A 257 -13.22 -17.49 -16.53
N PRO A 258 -13.87 -18.66 -16.72
CA PRO A 258 -14.68 -19.43 -15.77
C PRO A 258 -13.97 -20.63 -15.10
N GLU A 259 -12.65 -20.68 -15.11
CA GLU A 259 -11.91 -21.84 -14.60
C GLU A 259 -12.10 -22.03 -13.08
N LEU A 260 -12.23 -23.29 -12.64
CA LEU A 260 -12.44 -23.66 -11.24
C LEU A 260 -11.20 -24.34 -10.64
N LEU A 261 -10.70 -23.82 -9.52
CA LEU A 261 -9.63 -24.46 -8.77
C LEU A 261 -10.14 -25.66 -7.96
N ARG A 262 -9.83 -26.87 -8.39
CA ARG A 262 -10.29 -28.10 -7.73
C ARG A 262 -9.35 -28.66 -6.64
N TYR A 263 -8.42 -27.86 -6.12
CA TYR A 263 -7.47 -28.28 -5.07
C TYR A 263 -8.15 -28.64 -3.73
N CYS A 264 -9.17 -27.88 -3.34
CA CYS A 264 -10.00 -28.17 -2.16
C CYS A 264 -11.36 -27.48 -2.31
N ALA A 265 -12.32 -27.83 -1.46
CA ALA A 265 -13.69 -27.32 -1.54
C ALA A 265 -13.75 -25.78 -1.43
N ARG A 266 -12.95 -25.16 -0.56
CA ARG A 266 -12.87 -23.69 -0.46
C ARG A 266 -12.32 -23.02 -1.72
N HIS A 267 -11.26 -23.55 -2.33
CA HIS A 267 -10.72 -23.02 -3.58
C HIS A 267 -11.73 -23.17 -4.73
N CYS A 268 -12.41 -24.32 -4.78
CA CYS A 268 -13.41 -24.59 -5.80
C CYS A 268 -14.57 -23.62 -5.68
N LEU A 269 -15.15 -23.49 -4.49
CA LEU A 269 -16.27 -22.58 -4.27
C LEU A 269 -15.88 -21.11 -4.48
N ALA A 270 -14.69 -20.71 -4.02
CA ALA A 270 -14.16 -19.36 -4.25
C ALA A 270 -13.92 -19.06 -5.73
N SER A 271 -13.87 -20.08 -6.58
CA SER A 271 -13.74 -19.92 -8.03
C SER A 271 -15.05 -19.66 -8.76
N HIS A 272 -16.20 -19.71 -8.09
CA HIS A 272 -17.47 -19.35 -8.70
C HIS A 272 -17.65 -17.83 -8.76
N ALA A 273 -18.37 -17.36 -9.79
CA ALA A 273 -18.46 -15.94 -10.13
C ALA A 273 -18.97 -15.06 -8.98
N ASP A 274 -20.05 -15.47 -8.32
CA ASP A 274 -20.67 -14.76 -7.20
C ASP A 274 -19.79 -14.68 -5.95
N PHE A 275 -18.99 -15.72 -5.67
CA PHE A 275 -17.99 -15.70 -4.61
C PHE A 275 -16.78 -14.84 -4.98
N ARG A 276 -16.36 -14.85 -6.25
CA ARG A 276 -15.25 -14.02 -6.75
C ARG A 276 -15.60 -12.54 -6.80
N SER A 277 -16.86 -12.21 -7.10
CA SER A 277 -17.33 -10.84 -7.27
C SER A 277 -17.78 -10.19 -5.97
N GLN A 278 -17.56 -10.83 -4.82
CA GLN A 278 -17.79 -10.16 -3.55
C GLN A 278 -16.82 -8.99 -3.44
N ASN A 279 -17.37 -7.84 -3.09
CA ASN A 279 -16.63 -6.62 -2.90
C ASN A 279 -16.42 -6.41 -1.40
N SER A 280 -15.35 -5.69 -1.03
CA SER A 280 -15.25 -5.16 0.32
C SER A 280 -16.44 -4.25 0.60
N ILE A 281 -16.77 -4.07 1.87
CA ILE A 281 -17.88 -3.20 2.25
C ILE A 281 -17.66 -1.74 1.78
N LEU A 282 -16.41 -1.30 1.68
CA LEU A 282 -16.05 0.03 1.17
C LEU A 282 -16.31 0.16 -0.33
N GLU A 283 -16.10 -0.92 -1.09
CA GLU A 283 -16.47 -1.01 -2.51
C GLU A 283 -17.99 -1.10 -2.72
N GLU A 284 -18.72 -1.78 -1.82
CA GLU A 284 -20.19 -1.89 -1.91
C GLU A 284 -20.92 -0.59 -1.54
N ALA A 285 -20.38 0.19 -0.59
CA ALA A 285 -21.13 1.25 0.09
C ALA A 285 -21.48 2.48 -0.77
N ALA A 286 -20.87 2.67 -1.93
CA ALA A 286 -20.69 4.03 -2.43
C ALA A 286 -21.28 4.35 -3.80
N GLY A 287 -21.56 3.37 -4.68
CA GLY A 287 -21.80 3.69 -6.11
C GLY A 287 -20.64 4.49 -6.75
N HIS A 288 -19.51 4.60 -6.04
CA HIS A 288 -18.31 5.33 -6.36
C HIS A 288 -17.18 4.34 -6.62
N VAL A 289 -16.08 4.82 -7.20
CA VAL A 289 -14.95 3.98 -7.52
C VAL A 289 -14.08 3.82 -6.27
N CYS A 290 -13.73 2.58 -5.95
CA CYS A 290 -12.78 2.27 -4.88
C CYS A 290 -11.56 1.58 -5.50
N LEU A 291 -10.36 2.01 -5.13
CA LEU A 291 -9.10 1.38 -5.51
C LEU A 291 -8.20 1.16 -4.29
N PHE A 292 -7.55 0.01 -4.25
CA PHE A 292 -6.57 -0.28 -3.22
C PHE A 292 -5.15 -0.07 -3.74
N PHE A 293 -4.31 0.65 -2.99
CA PHE A 293 -2.90 0.80 -3.32
C PHE A 293 -2.19 -0.56 -3.36
N PRO A 294 -1.18 -0.74 -4.24
CA PRO A 294 -0.34 -1.93 -4.19
C PRO A 294 0.33 -2.08 -2.82
N LYS A 295 0.44 -3.33 -2.34
CA LYS A 295 1.14 -3.61 -1.08
C LYS A 295 2.58 -3.08 -1.14
N TYR A 296 3.08 -2.58 -0.01
CA TYR A 296 4.41 -2.00 0.14
C TYR A 296 4.64 -0.65 -0.56
N HIS A 297 3.66 -0.10 -1.29
CA HIS A 297 3.82 1.15 -2.05
C HIS A 297 3.20 2.39 -1.37
N CYS A 298 3.63 2.71 -0.14
CA CYS A 298 3.10 3.89 0.58
C CYS A 298 3.41 5.23 -0.11
N GLU A 299 4.42 5.29 -1.00
CA GLU A 299 4.72 6.48 -1.80
C GLU A 299 3.65 6.81 -2.85
N LEU A 300 2.74 5.87 -3.14
CA LEU A 300 1.59 6.09 -4.01
C LEU A 300 0.42 6.72 -3.27
N ASN A 301 0.44 6.74 -1.94
CA ASN A 301 -0.63 7.28 -1.11
C ASN A 301 -0.34 8.76 -0.71
N PRO A 302 -1.09 9.75 -1.21
CA PRO A 302 -0.84 11.16 -0.88
C PRO A 302 -0.94 11.48 0.61
N ILE A 303 -1.84 10.81 1.34
CA ILE A 303 -2.08 11.13 2.75
C ILE A 303 -0.90 10.75 3.66
N GLU A 304 -0.03 9.84 3.23
CA GLU A 304 1.22 9.54 3.94
C GLU A 304 2.15 10.77 4.01
N SER A 305 2.18 11.57 2.95
CA SER A 305 2.93 12.83 2.94
C SER A 305 2.25 13.90 3.82
N TYR A 306 0.92 13.90 3.85
CA TYR A 306 0.12 14.73 4.75
C TYR A 306 0.41 14.40 6.22
N TRP A 307 0.39 13.12 6.59
CA TRP A 307 0.79 12.65 7.92
C TRP A 307 2.22 13.02 8.27
N GLY A 308 3.15 12.88 7.32
CA GLY A 308 4.53 13.30 7.52
C GLY A 308 4.67 14.79 7.83
N ALA A 309 3.85 15.65 7.21
CA ALA A 309 3.83 17.09 7.47
C ALA A 309 3.17 17.41 8.82
N ALA A 310 1.98 16.87 9.08
CA ALA A 310 1.27 17.08 10.35
C ALA A 310 2.08 16.59 11.55
N LYS A 311 2.70 15.40 11.47
CA LYS A 311 3.57 14.89 12.55
C LYS A 311 4.82 15.72 12.76
N ARG A 312 5.35 16.36 11.70
CA ARG A 312 6.47 17.30 11.86
C ARG A 312 6.04 18.51 12.71
N HIS A 313 4.87 19.08 12.43
CA HIS A 313 4.31 20.15 13.26
C HIS A 313 4.08 19.67 14.70
N ALA A 314 3.46 18.50 14.89
CA ALA A 314 3.21 17.95 16.23
C ALA A 314 4.50 17.78 17.05
N ARG A 315 5.56 17.25 16.43
CA ARG A 315 6.88 17.09 17.07
C ARG A 315 7.49 18.41 17.52
N SER A 316 7.41 19.43 16.67
CA SER A 316 7.92 20.77 16.99
C SER A 316 7.13 21.48 18.10
N ASN A 317 5.94 20.99 18.43
CA ASN A 317 5.05 21.53 19.46
C ASN A 317 4.78 20.53 20.60
N CYS A 318 5.62 19.50 20.74
CA CYS A 318 5.49 18.48 21.78
C CYS A 318 5.89 19.05 23.14
N ASP A 319 4.93 19.09 24.07
CA ASP A 319 5.13 19.54 25.46
C ASP A 319 5.22 18.37 26.47
N TYR A 320 5.24 17.13 25.97
CA TYR A 320 5.25 15.90 26.75
C TYR A 320 4.02 15.71 27.66
N SER A 321 2.88 16.33 27.33
CA SER A 321 1.64 16.24 28.08
C SER A 321 0.50 15.66 27.23
N TRP A 322 -0.42 14.96 27.89
CA TRP A 322 -1.61 14.43 27.20
C TRP A 322 -2.52 15.55 26.70
N ASN A 323 -2.78 16.56 27.54
CA ASN A 323 -3.62 17.69 27.16
C ASN A 323 -2.98 18.51 26.03
N GLY A 324 -1.65 18.63 26.06
CA GLY A 324 -0.88 19.23 24.97
C GLY A 324 -1.05 18.45 23.68
N LEU A 325 -0.94 17.11 23.70
CA LEU A 325 -1.21 16.28 22.52
C LEU A 325 -2.63 16.49 21.97
N VAL A 326 -3.66 16.44 22.83
CA VAL A 326 -5.07 16.64 22.44
C VAL A 326 -5.29 17.99 21.75
N GLN A 327 -4.65 19.05 22.23
CA GLN A 327 -4.72 20.38 21.61
C GLN A 327 -3.83 20.51 20.36
N CYS A 328 -2.72 19.79 20.32
CA CYS A 328 -1.72 19.89 19.27
C CYS A 328 -2.14 19.15 18.00
N VAL A 329 -2.85 18.01 18.12
CA VAL A 329 -3.28 17.21 16.97
C VAL A 329 -4.13 18.04 15.99
N PRO A 330 -5.25 18.67 16.38
CA PRO A 330 -6.05 19.48 15.45
C PRO A 330 -5.25 20.59 14.76
N ARG A 331 -4.43 21.33 15.52
CA ARG A 331 -3.56 22.39 14.98
C ARG A 331 -2.53 21.84 13.99
N SER A 332 -2.04 20.62 14.22
CA SER A 332 -1.10 19.94 13.33
C SER A 332 -1.76 19.52 12.02
N LEU A 333 -3.02 19.11 12.06
CA LEU A 333 -3.80 18.78 10.87
C LEU A 333 -4.07 20.03 10.02
N GLU A 334 -4.41 21.15 10.67
CA GLU A 334 -4.63 22.46 10.04
C GLU A 334 -3.34 23.10 9.50
N SER A 335 -2.18 22.76 10.07
CA SER A 335 -0.89 23.34 9.65
C SER A 335 -0.47 22.98 8.21
N VAL A 336 -1.09 21.96 7.62
CA VAL A 336 -0.72 21.47 6.28
C VAL A 336 -1.52 22.23 5.23
N SER A 337 -0.84 23.09 4.47
CA SER A 337 -1.49 23.92 3.45
C SER A 337 -2.04 23.11 2.27
N LEU A 338 -3.13 23.59 1.67
CA LEU A 338 -3.70 23.05 0.44
C LEU A 338 -2.68 22.95 -0.72
N VAL A 339 -1.76 23.92 -0.81
CA VAL A 339 -0.64 23.89 -1.77
C VAL A 339 0.25 22.65 -1.58
N SER A 340 0.54 22.30 -0.32
CA SER A 340 1.33 21.10 0.01
C SER A 340 0.58 19.83 -0.35
N ILE A 341 -0.73 19.79 -0.03
CA ILE A 341 -1.61 18.66 -0.36
C ILE A 341 -1.62 18.43 -1.87
N ARG A 342 -1.87 19.47 -2.68
CA ARG A 342 -1.83 19.38 -4.16
C ARG A 342 -0.47 18.88 -4.67
N LYS A 343 0.65 19.31 -4.06
CA LYS A 343 1.99 18.79 -4.38
C LYS A 343 2.16 17.31 -4.03
N PHE A 344 1.54 16.82 -2.97
CA PHE A 344 1.56 15.40 -2.61
C PHE A 344 0.82 14.55 -3.64
N PHE A 345 -0.40 14.96 -4.01
CA PHE A 345 -1.17 14.30 -5.07
C PHE A 345 -0.40 14.27 -6.39
N HIS A 346 0.16 15.41 -6.82
CA HIS A 346 0.95 15.49 -8.04
C HIS A 346 2.18 14.58 -8.03
N ARG A 347 2.89 14.49 -6.89
CA ARG A 347 3.99 13.55 -6.72
C ARG A 347 3.54 12.09 -6.87
N CYS A 348 2.41 11.72 -6.28
CA CYS A 348 1.88 10.36 -6.41
C CYS A 348 1.46 10.07 -7.86
N SER A 349 0.77 10.99 -8.54
CA SER A 349 0.43 10.84 -9.97
C SER A 349 1.66 10.62 -10.85
N HIS A 350 2.77 11.32 -10.58
CA HIS A 350 4.04 11.09 -11.29
C HIS A 350 4.62 9.70 -11.05
N LEU A 351 4.55 9.20 -9.82
CA LEU A 351 5.03 7.86 -9.50
C LEU A 351 4.15 6.80 -10.15
N ILE A 352 2.83 6.98 -10.17
CA ILE A 352 1.88 6.12 -10.88
C ILE A 352 2.22 6.06 -12.37
N GLN A 353 2.52 7.21 -12.98
CA GLN A 353 2.95 7.28 -14.38
C GLN A 353 4.32 6.61 -14.61
N ALA A 354 5.28 6.78 -13.71
CA ALA A 354 6.57 6.09 -13.79
C ALA A 354 6.39 4.56 -13.78
N TYR A 355 5.57 4.05 -12.87
CA TYR A 355 5.25 2.63 -12.78
C TYR A 355 4.49 2.10 -13.99
N SER A 356 3.61 2.89 -14.60
CA SER A 356 2.89 2.48 -15.81
C SER A 356 3.82 2.27 -17.00
N TYR A 357 4.97 2.94 -17.03
CA TYR A 357 6.03 2.70 -18.01
C TYR A 357 6.95 1.51 -17.66
N GLY A 358 6.66 0.80 -16.57
CA GLY A 358 7.44 -0.36 -16.11
C GLY A 358 8.69 -0.02 -15.33
N LEU A 359 8.83 1.22 -14.82
CA LEU A 359 9.96 1.58 -13.96
C LEU A 359 9.82 0.92 -12.57
N GLU A 360 10.90 0.31 -12.07
CA GLU A 360 10.98 -0.20 -10.70
C GLU A 360 11.06 0.95 -9.68
N TYR A 361 10.79 0.65 -8.40
CA TYR A 361 10.74 1.63 -7.30
C TYR A 361 11.88 2.67 -7.30
N ASN A 362 13.13 2.20 -7.37
CA ASN A 362 14.29 3.08 -7.32
C ASN A 362 14.41 3.96 -8.57
N MET A 363 14.03 3.44 -9.74
CA MET A 363 14.04 4.18 -11.00
C MET A 363 12.91 5.22 -11.03
N SER A 364 11.73 4.89 -10.53
CA SER A 364 10.60 5.81 -10.38
C SER A 364 10.96 7.01 -9.50
N LYS A 365 11.69 6.78 -8.40
CA LYS A 365 12.24 7.88 -7.58
C LYS A 365 13.24 8.76 -8.32
N CYS A 366 14.10 8.19 -9.14
CA CYS A 366 15.04 8.96 -9.97
C CYS A 366 14.30 9.77 -11.02
N ALA A 367 13.36 9.15 -11.76
CA ALA A 367 12.55 9.82 -12.78
C ALA A 367 11.76 10.99 -12.18
N HIS A 368 11.10 10.80 -11.03
CA HIS A 368 10.40 11.89 -10.34
C HIS A 368 11.33 13.04 -9.96
N LYS A 369 12.56 12.76 -9.49
CA LYS A 369 13.54 13.81 -9.18
C LYS A 369 14.00 14.57 -10.41
N GLN A 370 14.20 13.87 -11.53
CA GLN A 370 14.64 14.47 -12.78
C GLN A 370 13.55 15.34 -13.42
N TYR A 371 12.32 14.83 -13.46
CA TYR A 371 11.19 15.48 -14.12
C TYR A 371 10.29 16.25 -13.15
N LYS A 372 10.82 16.67 -11.99
CA LYS A 372 10.05 17.35 -10.93
C LYS A 372 9.31 18.61 -11.43
N CYS A 373 9.88 19.31 -12.41
CA CYS A 373 9.31 20.53 -13.00
C CYS A 373 8.30 20.26 -14.13
N HIS A 374 8.17 19.01 -14.58
CA HIS A 374 7.27 18.65 -15.68
C HIS A 374 5.96 18.09 -15.14
N ARG A 375 4.87 18.28 -15.90
CA ARG A 375 3.55 17.71 -15.54
C ARG A 375 3.48 16.20 -15.79
N ARG A 376 4.30 15.67 -16.70
CA ARG A 376 4.32 14.26 -17.10
C ARG A 376 5.75 13.77 -17.31
N ILE A 377 5.98 12.50 -17.03
CA ILE A 377 7.20 11.78 -17.39
C ILE A 377 7.10 11.35 -18.86
N PRO A 378 8.12 11.60 -19.71
CA PRO A 378 8.13 11.12 -21.10
C PRO A 378 8.10 9.59 -21.18
N GLN A 379 7.33 9.05 -22.13
CA GLN A 379 7.14 7.60 -22.32
C GLN A 379 8.42 6.84 -22.72
N VAL A 380 9.45 7.54 -23.22
CA VAL A 380 10.73 6.95 -23.73
C VAL A 380 11.68 6.49 -22.59
N ALA A 381 11.22 6.45 -21.35
CA ALA A 381 12.02 5.96 -20.22
C ALA A 381 12.28 4.43 -20.26
N SER A 382 11.64 3.68 -21.17
CA SER A 382 11.81 2.23 -21.34
C SER A 382 12.57 1.85 -22.64
N GLY A 383 13.90 1.74 -22.55
CA GLY A 383 14.67 0.63 -23.15
C GLY A 383 14.73 0.39 -24.68
N THR A 384 14.39 1.30 -25.60
CA THR A 384 14.57 1.07 -27.07
C THR A 384 15.30 2.22 -27.77
N PRO A 385 16.26 1.98 -28.71
CA PRO A 385 17.15 3.02 -29.23
C PRO A 385 16.44 4.02 -30.16
N ILE A 386 16.81 5.28 -29.98
CA ILE A 386 16.27 6.45 -30.67
C ILE A 386 16.68 6.43 -32.15
N ARG A 387 15.71 6.42 -33.06
CA ARG A 387 15.90 6.98 -34.41
C ARG A 387 14.91 8.13 -34.63
N GLN A 388 15.48 9.33 -34.67
CA GLN A 388 14.98 10.59 -35.22
C GLN A 388 13.77 11.25 -34.53
N GLN A 389 14.01 12.24 -33.65
CA GLN A 389 13.37 13.57 -33.63
C GLN A 389 14.25 14.59 -32.86
N PRO A 390 14.14 15.91 -33.14
CA PRO A 390 15.27 16.84 -33.00
C PRO A 390 15.43 17.47 -31.60
N ILE A 391 16.69 17.39 -31.14
CA ILE A 391 17.49 18.32 -30.31
C ILE A 391 16.73 19.22 -29.33
N GLY A 392 16.79 18.83 -28.05
CA GLY A 392 16.50 19.69 -26.90
C GLY A 392 16.28 18.88 -25.62
N CYS A 393 17.34 18.27 -25.07
CA CYS A 393 17.34 17.56 -23.78
C CYS A 393 16.79 16.10 -23.77
N ALA A 394 17.16 15.29 -24.76
CA ALA A 394 16.93 13.83 -24.69
C ALA A 394 18.14 13.16 -24.03
N ILE A 395 18.04 12.88 -22.73
CA ILE A 395 18.94 11.99 -22.00
C ILE A 395 18.25 10.62 -21.96
N SER A 396 18.93 9.60 -22.48
CA SER A 396 18.39 8.26 -22.71
C SER A 396 18.22 7.46 -21.41
N ALA A 397 17.43 6.38 -21.43
CA ALA A 397 17.34 5.44 -20.31
C ALA A 397 18.72 4.87 -19.89
N GLN A 398 19.67 4.78 -20.84
CA GLN A 398 21.06 4.38 -20.55
C GLN A 398 21.76 5.42 -19.66
N ASP A 399 21.51 6.70 -19.87
CA ASP A 399 22.10 7.76 -19.06
C ASP A 399 21.53 7.77 -17.62
N LEU A 400 20.25 7.42 -17.45
CA LEU A 400 19.62 7.21 -16.14
C LEU A 400 20.22 6.01 -15.39
N VAL A 401 20.44 4.90 -16.10
CA VAL A 401 21.14 3.71 -15.58
C VAL A 401 22.59 4.04 -15.21
N HIS A 402 23.29 4.81 -16.05
CA HIS A 402 24.65 5.30 -15.79
C HIS A 402 24.71 6.24 -14.58
N GLU A 403 23.78 7.18 -14.46
CA GLU A 403 23.72 8.11 -13.32
C GLU A 403 23.40 7.36 -12.01
N TYR A 404 22.51 6.37 -12.06
CA TYR A 404 22.23 5.48 -10.92
C TYR A 404 23.47 4.68 -10.51
N ALA A 405 24.17 4.05 -11.46
CA ALA A 405 25.41 3.32 -11.20
C ALA A 405 26.48 4.25 -10.60
N HIS A 406 26.59 5.49 -11.11
CA HIS A 406 27.54 6.48 -10.62
C HIS A 406 27.19 6.99 -9.20
N LYS A 407 25.91 7.16 -8.87
CA LYS A 407 25.44 7.54 -7.52
C LYS A 407 25.63 6.41 -6.51
N ARG A 408 25.33 5.16 -6.89
CA ARG A 408 25.57 3.96 -6.07
C ARG A 408 27.05 3.82 -5.73
N ARG A 409 27.93 4.05 -6.72
CA ARG A 409 29.38 4.07 -6.55
C ARG A 409 29.85 5.14 -5.55
N ARG A 410 29.37 6.38 -5.69
CA ARG A 410 29.69 7.48 -4.76
C ARG A 410 29.17 7.26 -3.34
N HIS A 411 28.09 6.51 -3.18
CA HIS A 411 27.53 6.19 -1.86
C HIS A 411 28.36 5.11 -1.15
N GLN A 412 28.77 4.06 -1.87
CA GLN A 412 29.61 3.01 -1.31
C GLN A 412 31.03 3.50 -0.98
N ILE A 413 31.64 4.35 -1.81
CA ILE A 413 32.94 4.97 -1.52
C ILE A 413 32.88 5.81 -0.25
N ARG A 414 31.84 6.66 -0.12
CA ARG A 414 31.64 7.45 1.10
C ARG A 414 31.35 6.59 2.34
N HIS A 415 30.71 5.44 2.15
CA HIS A 415 30.47 4.48 3.23
C HIS A 415 31.74 3.74 3.65
N SER A 416 32.62 3.37 2.71
CA SER A 416 33.91 2.73 3.00
C SER A 416 34.90 3.68 3.67
N GLU A 417 34.89 4.96 3.27
CA GLU A 417 35.67 6.03 3.93
C GLU A 417 35.20 6.23 5.39
N ARG A 418 33.89 6.21 5.63
CA ARG A 418 33.30 6.34 6.98
C ARG A 418 33.61 5.16 7.90
N LEU A 419 33.91 3.99 7.33
CA LEU A 419 34.25 2.77 8.06
C LEU A 419 35.77 2.58 8.25
N GLY A 420 36.60 3.49 7.72
CA GLY A 420 38.07 3.43 7.88
C GLY A 420 38.74 2.25 7.17
N LEU A 421 38.13 1.70 6.12
CA LEU A 421 38.69 0.55 5.37
C LEU A 421 39.98 0.95 4.63
N SER A 422 40.96 0.03 4.57
CA SER A 422 42.26 0.28 3.93
C SER A 422 42.13 0.57 2.43
N ARG A 423 43.08 1.33 1.85
CA ARG A 423 43.07 1.70 0.42
C ARG A 423 43.01 0.49 -0.51
N GLU A 424 43.66 -0.61 -0.14
CA GLU A 424 43.64 -1.87 -0.90
C GLU A 424 42.23 -2.49 -0.98
N VAL A 425 41.43 -2.42 0.09
CA VAL A 425 40.04 -2.91 0.10
C VAL A 425 39.13 -1.99 -0.72
N GLN A 426 39.40 -0.68 -0.71
CA GLN A 426 38.67 0.29 -1.53
C GLN A 426 38.95 0.11 -3.03
N ASP A 427 40.21 -0.22 -3.38
CA ASP A 427 40.62 -0.51 -4.76
C ASP A 427 40.05 -1.85 -5.27
N GLU A 428 39.98 -2.87 -4.41
CA GLU A 428 39.39 -4.17 -4.75
C GLU A 428 37.87 -4.07 -4.97
N LEU A 429 37.15 -3.33 -4.12
CA LEU A 429 35.72 -3.02 -4.30
C LEU A 429 35.47 -2.26 -5.62
N THR A 430 36.39 -1.37 -5.99
CA THR A 430 36.33 -0.62 -7.25
C THR A 430 36.55 -1.52 -8.46
N ARG A 431 37.49 -2.48 -8.38
CA ARG A 431 37.76 -3.49 -9.43
C ARG A 431 36.61 -4.47 -9.63
N ILE A 432 36.02 -5.01 -8.55
CA ILE A 432 34.88 -5.93 -8.61
C ILE A 432 33.68 -5.27 -9.31
N HIS A 433 33.42 -3.99 -9.04
CA HIS A 433 32.35 -3.25 -9.70
C HIS A 433 32.63 -2.96 -11.19
N ASN A 434 33.88 -2.67 -11.57
CA ASN A 434 34.26 -2.50 -12.97
C ASN A 434 34.09 -3.82 -13.76
N HIS A 435 34.35 -4.96 -13.13
CA HIS A 435 34.18 -6.27 -13.75
C HIS A 435 32.70 -6.64 -13.95
N HIS A 436 31.81 -6.30 -13.00
CA HIS A 436 30.37 -6.49 -13.16
C HIS A 436 29.74 -5.55 -14.20
N ALA A 437 30.20 -4.30 -14.29
CA ALA A 437 29.77 -3.39 -15.34
C ALA A 437 30.18 -3.87 -16.73
N GLY A 438 31.38 -4.44 -16.90
CA GLY A 438 31.83 -5.04 -18.15
C GLY A 438 31.04 -6.28 -18.59
N ASN A 439 30.66 -7.15 -17.64
CA ASN A 439 29.91 -8.37 -17.94
C ASN A 439 28.42 -8.13 -18.23
N SER A 440 27.82 -7.03 -17.77
CA SER A 440 26.46 -6.64 -18.19
C SER A 440 26.37 -6.20 -19.66
N TYR A 441 27.48 -5.77 -20.28
CA TYR A 441 27.52 -5.42 -21.70
C TYR A 441 27.72 -6.62 -22.63
N ALA A 442 28.29 -7.73 -22.12
CA ALA A 442 28.52 -8.93 -22.94
C ALA A 442 27.26 -9.81 -23.10
N CYS A 443 26.26 -9.65 -22.22
CA CYS A 443 25.06 -10.50 -22.23
C CYS A 443 23.95 -10.01 -23.20
N THR A 444 24.10 -8.83 -23.81
CA THR A 444 23.12 -8.21 -24.73
C THR A 444 23.48 -8.31 -26.21
N THR A 445 24.58 -9.00 -26.56
CA THR A 445 24.90 -9.35 -27.96
C THR A 445 25.08 -10.87 -28.07
N GLY A 446 24.13 -11.54 -28.71
CA GLY A 446 24.04 -13.02 -28.69
C GLY A 446 25.10 -13.72 -29.53
N ASN A 447 25.63 -14.84 -29.04
CA ASN A 447 25.49 -16.20 -29.58
C ASN A 447 26.39 -17.19 -28.81
N THR A 448 25.83 -18.36 -28.49
CA THR A 448 26.45 -19.67 -28.14
C THR A 448 27.91 -19.71 -27.66
N LEU A 449 28.14 -20.29 -26.47
CA LEU A 449 28.91 -21.53 -26.27
C LEU A 449 28.79 -22.01 -24.79
N ARG A 450 28.64 -23.32 -24.61
CA ARG A 450 28.63 -24.01 -23.32
C ARG A 450 29.97 -23.78 -22.60
N ASN A 451 29.93 -23.48 -21.30
CA ASN A 451 30.73 -24.15 -20.27
C ASN A 451 30.28 -23.72 -18.87
N GLU A 452 30.30 -24.69 -17.96
CA GLU A 452 29.96 -24.58 -16.55
C GLU A 452 30.75 -23.45 -15.87
N CYS A 453 30.05 -22.51 -15.21
CA CYS A 453 30.68 -21.53 -14.33
C CYS A 453 29.96 -21.54 -12.98
N GLN A 454 30.64 -22.13 -11.98
CA GLN A 454 30.26 -22.09 -10.58
C GLN A 454 30.09 -20.63 -10.12
N ARG A 455 28.99 -20.35 -9.41
CA ARG A 455 28.72 -19.05 -8.79
C ARG A 455 29.71 -18.81 -7.64
N PRO A 456 30.42 -17.66 -7.56
CA PRO A 456 31.07 -17.25 -6.33
C PRO A 456 30.02 -16.59 -5.41
N GLU A 457 29.87 -17.13 -4.21
CA GLU A 457 29.10 -16.54 -3.10
C GLU A 457 29.79 -15.25 -2.61
N GLY A 458 29.07 -14.12 -2.66
CA GLY A 458 29.53 -12.83 -2.13
C GLY A 458 28.69 -12.41 -0.91
N CYS A 459 29.19 -12.68 0.29
CA CYS A 459 28.58 -12.29 1.57
C CYS A 459 28.84 -10.82 1.93
N ILE A 460 27.82 -10.11 2.42
CA ILE A 460 27.97 -8.81 3.11
C ILE A 460 28.03 -9.08 4.62
N VAL A 461 29.15 -8.73 5.27
CA VAL A 461 29.31 -8.86 6.73
C VAL A 461 28.82 -7.59 7.43
N ARG A 462 27.84 -7.71 8.33
CA ARG A 462 27.47 -6.67 9.31
C ARG A 462 27.99 -7.09 10.68
N ILE A 463 28.98 -6.38 11.22
CA ILE A 463 29.46 -6.58 12.59
C ILE A 463 28.53 -5.79 13.53
N CYS A 464 27.78 -6.49 14.38
CA CYS A 464 26.96 -5.88 15.42
C CYS A 464 27.66 -6.07 16.78
N ALA A 465 28.27 -5.02 17.32
CA ALA A 465 28.84 -5.06 18.66
C ALA A 465 27.73 -5.00 19.71
N ARG A 466 27.45 -6.12 20.40
CA ARG A 466 26.71 -6.11 21.67
C ARG A 466 27.70 -5.90 22.81
N LYS A 467 27.51 -4.84 23.61
CA LYS A 467 28.12 -4.75 24.95
C LYS A 467 27.42 -5.78 25.85
N THR A 468 28.07 -6.90 26.12
CA THR A 468 27.74 -7.73 27.28
C THR A 468 28.32 -7.05 28.51
N GLY A 469 27.47 -6.72 29.48
CA GLY A 469 27.90 -6.18 30.77
C GLY A 469 28.73 -7.20 31.55
N ASN A 470 29.84 -6.75 32.13
CA ASN A 470 30.58 -7.50 33.13
C ASN A 470 29.72 -7.66 34.38
N VAL A 471 29.52 -8.91 34.82
CA VAL A 471 29.16 -9.24 36.21
C VAL A 471 30.48 -9.53 36.93
N PRO A 472 30.83 -8.83 38.03
CA PRO A 472 31.97 -9.24 38.85
C PRO A 472 31.61 -10.51 39.63
N SER A 473 32.63 -11.35 39.78
CA SER A 473 32.70 -12.64 40.50
C SER A 473 31.97 -12.69 41.83
#